data_AF-A0A919U7H7-F1
#
_entry.id   AF-A0A919U7H7-F1
#
_cell.length_a   1.000
_cell.length_b   1.000
_cell.length_c   1.000
_cell.angle_alpha   90.00
_cell.angle_beta   90.00
_cell.angle_gamma   90.00
#
_symmetry.space_group_name_H-M   'P 1'
#
loop_
_entity.id
_entity.type
_entity.pdbx_description
1 polymer ?
#
loop_
_entity_poly.entity_id
_entity_poly.type
_entity_poly.pdbx_seq_one_letter_code
_entity_poly.pdbx_strand_id
1 'polypeptide(L)'
;MLDITVEHAGRTVDVDVTPRDAEVPAGMLDDVAGCDARARQAIRADLDAVIRDYLDFDGSDNLPQAPEPFLAALHLVRIGLYPDEPAAVFDYTLGRDLTDQLVAVTFDGHGTVTGVAVES
;
A
#
# COMPACT_ATOMS: atom_id res chain seq x y z
N MET A 1 16.33 12.25 -9.44
CA MET A 1 15.65 11.03 -9.00
C MET A 1 16.58 10.42 -7.97
N LEU A 2 16.21 10.46 -6.70
CA LEU A 2 16.85 9.61 -5.70
C LEU A 2 16.01 8.35 -5.73
N ASP A 3 16.47 7.34 -6.46
CA ASP A 3 15.84 6.03 -6.52
C ASP A 3 16.13 5.33 -5.18
N ILE A 4 15.29 5.58 -4.18
CA ILE A 4 15.32 4.84 -2.92
C ILE A 4 14.46 3.61 -3.14
N THR A 5 15.02 2.43 -2.89
CA THR A 5 14.32 1.17 -3.02
C THR A 5 14.53 0.31 -1.79
N VAL A 6 13.53 -0.48 -1.41
CA VAL A 6 13.63 -1.46 -0.33
C VAL A 6 13.29 -2.86 -0.84
N GLU A 7 13.94 -3.87 -0.27
CA GLU A 7 13.62 -5.27 -0.55
C GLU A 7 12.53 -5.74 0.41
N HIS A 8 11.36 -6.11 -0.11
CA HIS A 8 10.24 -6.64 0.68
C HIS A 8 9.56 -7.78 -0.05
N ALA A 9 9.24 -8.87 0.67
CA ALA A 9 8.58 -10.05 0.14
C ALA A 9 9.22 -10.62 -1.17
N GLY A 10 10.54 -10.51 -1.31
CA GLY A 10 11.29 -10.97 -2.49
C GLY A 10 11.15 -10.07 -3.72
N ARG A 11 10.79 -8.79 -3.52
CA ARG A 11 10.66 -7.77 -4.56
C ARG A 11 11.36 -6.49 -4.15
N THR A 12 11.85 -5.78 -5.15
CA THR A 12 12.26 -4.38 -5.01
C THR A 12 11.01 -3.50 -5.04
N VAL A 13 10.85 -2.66 -4.02
CA VAL A 13 9.75 -1.71 -3.85
C VAL A 13 10.31 -0.30 -3.93
N ASP A 14 9.72 0.54 -4.77
CA ASP A 14 10.10 1.94 -4.90
C ASP A 14 9.64 2.76 -3.69
N VAL A 15 10.50 3.68 -3.25
CA VAL A 15 10.23 4.62 -2.17
C VAL A 15 10.29 6.04 -2.69
N ASP A 16 9.15 6.72 -2.65
CA ASP A 16 8.99 8.11 -3.08
C ASP A 16 8.92 9.04 -1.87
N VAL A 17 9.82 10.02 -1.80
CA VAL A 17 9.83 11.05 -0.75
C VAL A 17 9.25 12.35 -1.29
N THR A 18 8.20 12.86 -0.66
CA THR A 18 7.53 14.09 -1.10
C THR A 18 7.35 15.07 0.06
N PRO A 19 7.89 16.31 -0.03
CA PRO A 19 8.78 16.82 -1.08
C PRO A 19 10.15 16.15 -1.02
N ARG A 20 10.84 16.07 -2.17
CA ARG A 20 12.07 15.28 -2.37
C ARG A 20 13.21 15.53 -1.39
N ASP A 21 13.29 16.73 -0.82
CA ASP A 21 14.35 17.15 0.08
C ASP A 21 13.90 17.14 1.56
N ALA A 22 12.73 16.57 1.87
CA ALA A 22 12.25 16.45 3.23
C ALA A 22 13.09 15.44 4.02
N GLU A 23 13.34 15.75 5.30
CA GLU A 23 13.78 14.74 6.25
C GLU A 23 12.65 13.74 6.44
N VAL A 24 12.92 12.51 6.03
CA VAL A 24 11.96 11.42 6.11
C VAL A 24 12.02 10.80 7.50
N PRO A 25 10.88 10.49 8.14
CA PRO A 25 10.88 9.70 9.37
C PRO A 25 11.46 8.29 9.07
N ALA A 26 12.75 8.11 9.34
CA ALA A 26 13.51 6.90 9.00
C ALA A 26 12.93 5.61 9.62
N GLY A 27 12.18 5.74 10.72
CA GLY A 27 11.67 4.59 11.47
C GLY A 27 10.67 3.71 10.71
N MET A 28 10.03 4.20 9.65
CA MET A 28 9.08 3.37 8.89
C MET A 28 9.78 2.42 7.90
N LEU A 29 10.87 2.88 7.28
CA LEU A 29 11.67 2.03 6.39
C LEU A 29 12.44 0.94 7.15
N ASP A 30 12.65 1.14 8.46
CA ASP A 30 13.23 0.12 9.34
C ASP A 30 12.26 -1.05 9.64
N ASP A 31 10.94 -0.86 9.48
CA ASP A 31 9.90 -1.86 9.75
C ASP A 31 8.86 -1.97 8.62
N VAL A 32 9.33 -2.07 7.37
CA VAL A 32 8.46 -2.27 6.20
C VAL A 32 7.59 -3.53 6.37
N ALA A 33 8.18 -4.62 6.89
CA ALA A 33 7.46 -5.87 7.09
C ALA A 33 6.33 -5.76 8.14
N GLY A 34 6.56 -5.06 9.24
CA GLY A 34 5.51 -4.80 10.23
C GLY A 34 4.44 -3.85 9.72
N CYS A 35 4.82 -2.84 8.93
CA CYS A 35 3.85 -1.96 8.26
C CYS A 35 2.99 -2.74 7.26
N ASP A 36 3.59 -3.59 6.44
CA ASP A 36 2.86 -4.45 5.50
C ASP A 36 1.88 -5.39 6.21
N ALA A 37 2.29 -5.99 7.33
CA ALA A 37 1.40 -6.83 8.13
C ALA A 37 0.19 -6.04 8.67
N ARG A 38 0.40 -4.82 9.16
CA ARG A 38 -0.67 -3.92 9.64
C ARG A 38 -1.60 -3.49 8.49
N ALA A 39 -1.05 -3.13 7.34
CA ALA A 39 -1.83 -2.80 6.14
C ALA A 39 -2.71 -3.97 5.70
N ARG A 40 -2.14 -5.18 5.59
CA ARG A 40 -2.91 -6.38 5.23
C ARG A 40 -4.00 -6.70 6.24
N GLN A 41 -3.78 -6.44 7.53
CA GLN A 41 -4.81 -6.58 8.55
C GLN A 41 -5.93 -5.55 8.38
N ALA A 42 -5.61 -4.30 8.04
CA ALA A 42 -6.60 -3.25 7.79
C ALA A 42 -7.44 -3.55 6.55
N ILE A 43 -6.80 -3.91 5.44
CA ILE A 43 -7.49 -4.33 4.21
C ILE A 43 -8.39 -5.53 4.46
N ARG A 44 -7.95 -6.50 5.27
CA ARG A 44 -8.77 -7.64 5.69
C ARG A 44 -10.02 -7.22 6.44
N ALA A 45 -9.90 -6.25 7.35
CA ALA A 45 -11.01 -5.77 8.16
C ALA A 45 -12.07 -5.06 7.31
N ASP A 46 -11.63 -4.34 6.28
CA ASP A 46 -12.50 -3.56 5.38
C ASP A 46 -12.68 -4.21 3.99
N LEU A 47 -12.48 -5.53 3.90
CA LEU A 47 -12.38 -6.24 2.61
C LEU A 47 -13.59 -6.01 1.70
N ASP A 48 -14.81 -6.08 2.25
CA ASP A 48 -16.04 -5.90 1.47
C ASP A 48 -16.15 -4.51 0.85
N ALA A 49 -15.60 -3.48 1.52
CA ALA A 49 -15.54 -2.12 0.99
C ALA A 49 -14.46 -2.02 -0.08
N VAL A 50 -13.25 -2.53 0.20
CA VAL A 50 -12.13 -2.54 -0.75
C VAL A 50 -12.50 -3.24 -2.05
N ILE A 51 -13.10 -4.43 -1.98
CA ILE A 51 -13.53 -5.17 -3.17
C ILE A 51 -14.57 -4.37 -3.96
N ARG A 52 -15.55 -3.77 -3.27
CA ARG A 52 -16.58 -2.98 -3.94
C ARG A 52 -15.97 -1.80 -4.69
N ASP A 53 -15.11 -1.03 -4.02
CA ASP A 53 -14.48 0.13 -4.61
C ASP A 53 -13.60 -0.29 -5.81
N TYR A 54 -12.87 -1.40 -5.68
CA TYR A 54 -12.07 -1.95 -6.78
C TYR A 54 -12.95 -2.40 -7.97
N LEU A 55 -14.09 -3.04 -7.72
CA LEU A 55 -15.03 -3.43 -8.79
C LEU A 55 -15.65 -2.21 -9.48
N ASP A 56 -15.90 -1.13 -8.76
CA ASP A 56 -16.43 0.13 -9.32
C ASP A 56 -15.44 0.77 -10.30
N PHE A 57 -14.12 0.55 -10.13
CA PHE A 57 -13.08 1.03 -11.05
C PHE A 57 -12.74 0.04 -12.17
N ASP A 58 -12.56 -1.26 -11.87
CA ASP A 58 -12.08 -2.26 -12.85
C ASP A 58 -13.21 -2.83 -13.74
N GLY A 59 -14.44 -2.87 -13.24
CA GLY A 59 -15.58 -3.54 -13.90
C GLY A 59 -15.40 -5.05 -14.12
N SER A 60 -14.33 -5.67 -13.60
CA SER A 60 -14.00 -7.08 -13.74
C SER A 60 -14.49 -7.90 -12.54
N ASP A 61 -15.41 -8.82 -12.78
CA ASP A 61 -15.96 -9.72 -11.75
C ASP A 61 -14.97 -10.82 -11.27
N ASN A 62 -13.69 -10.75 -11.67
CA ASN A 62 -12.72 -11.82 -11.41
C ASN A 62 -11.86 -11.62 -10.14
N LEU A 63 -12.22 -10.66 -9.27
CA LEU A 63 -11.51 -10.44 -8.03
C LEU A 63 -11.74 -11.58 -7.03
N PRO A 64 -10.72 -12.04 -6.29
CA PRO A 64 -10.92 -13.00 -5.21
C PRO A 64 -11.81 -12.40 -4.12
N GLN A 65 -12.95 -13.02 -3.86
CA GLN A 65 -13.94 -12.51 -2.88
C GLN A 65 -13.65 -12.92 -1.43
N ALA A 66 -12.70 -13.86 -1.24
CA ALA A 66 -12.31 -14.33 0.08
C ALA A 66 -11.05 -13.59 0.56
N PRO A 67 -10.87 -13.36 1.88
CA PRO A 67 -9.76 -12.58 2.40
C PRO A 67 -8.38 -13.14 2.05
N GLU A 68 -8.14 -14.43 2.27
CA GLU A 68 -6.80 -15.00 2.09
C GLU A 68 -6.37 -14.98 0.61
N PRO A 69 -7.20 -15.38 -0.36
CA PRO A 69 -6.88 -15.22 -1.78
C PRO A 69 -6.66 -13.76 -2.20
N PHE A 70 -7.49 -12.82 -1.71
CA PHE A 70 -7.35 -11.40 -2.04
C PHE A 70 -6.03 -10.84 -1.52
N LEU A 71 -5.73 -11.06 -0.23
CA LEU A 71 -4.49 -10.60 0.37
C LEU A 71 -3.26 -11.26 -0.28
N ALA A 72 -3.33 -12.53 -0.67
CA ALA A 72 -2.23 -13.20 -1.37
C ALA A 72 -1.97 -12.61 -2.77
N ALA A 73 -2.99 -12.05 -3.42
CA ALA A 73 -2.87 -11.37 -4.70
C ALA A 73 -2.30 -9.95 -4.59
N LEU A 74 -2.37 -9.31 -3.41
CA LEU A 74 -1.83 -7.97 -3.19
C LEU A 74 -0.31 -7.95 -3.21
N HIS A 75 0.23 -7.00 -3.97
CA HIS A 75 1.65 -6.77 -4.15
C HIS A 75 1.96 -5.31 -3.82
N LEU A 76 2.79 -5.09 -2.80
CA LEU A 76 3.31 -3.77 -2.48
C LEU A 76 4.20 -3.31 -3.64
N VAL A 77 3.89 -2.17 -4.24
CA VAL A 77 4.60 -1.63 -5.41
C VAL A 77 5.30 -0.31 -5.11
N ARG A 78 4.78 0.48 -4.17
CA ARG A 78 5.37 1.76 -3.80
C ARG A 78 5.15 2.07 -2.31
N ILE A 79 6.11 2.74 -1.71
CA ILE A 79 5.98 3.39 -0.40
C ILE A 79 6.17 4.90 -0.60
N GLY A 80 5.10 5.67 -0.46
CA GLY A 80 5.16 7.13 -0.40
C GLY A 80 5.47 7.58 1.02
N LEU A 81 6.41 8.51 1.20
CA LEU A 81 6.80 9.08 2.48
C LEU A 81 6.66 10.61 2.44
N TYR A 82 6.04 11.15 3.49
CA TYR A 82 5.68 12.57 3.58
C TYR A 82 6.11 13.13 4.95
N PRO A 83 6.48 14.43 5.03
CA PRO A 83 6.86 15.06 6.29
C PRO A 83 5.67 15.35 7.21
N ASP A 84 4.46 15.37 6.65
CA ASP A 84 3.19 15.65 7.33
C ASP A 84 2.30 14.39 7.30
N GLU A 85 1.05 14.51 7.75
CA GLU A 85 0.07 13.41 7.73
C GLU A 85 -0.64 13.30 6.35
N PRO A 86 -0.79 12.09 5.78
CA PRO A 86 -0.25 10.83 6.29
C PRO A 86 1.28 10.76 6.15
N ALA A 87 1.99 10.31 7.18
CA ALA A 87 3.45 10.20 7.15
C ALA A 87 3.93 9.19 6.10
N ALA A 88 3.09 8.21 5.78
CA ALA A 88 3.33 7.32 4.67
C ALA A 88 2.08 6.73 4.04
N VAL A 89 2.26 6.25 2.82
CA VAL A 89 1.27 5.52 2.04
C VAL A 89 1.91 4.28 1.44
N PHE A 90 1.31 3.12 1.66
CA PHE A 90 1.72 1.85 1.05
C PHE A 90 0.74 1.51 -0.05
N ASP A 91 1.23 1.49 -1.28
CA ASP A 91 0.40 1.25 -2.45
C ASP A 91 0.53 -0.20 -2.92
N TYR A 92 -0.61 -0.86 -3.04
CA TYR A 92 -0.70 -2.25 -3.45
C TYR A 92 -1.45 -2.38 -4.77
N THR A 93 -1.01 -3.31 -5.62
CA THR A 93 -1.77 -3.74 -6.81
C THR A 93 -2.19 -5.21 -6.68
N LEU A 94 -3.23 -5.61 -7.42
CA LEU A 94 -3.68 -7.01 -7.51
C LEU A 94 -3.09 -7.65 -8.77
N GLY A 95 -2.15 -8.60 -8.60
CA GLY A 95 -1.56 -9.35 -9.71
C GLY A 95 -0.31 -8.69 -10.34
N ARG A 96 0.12 -9.21 -11.50
CA ARG A 96 1.38 -8.82 -12.18
C ARG A 96 1.19 -7.72 -13.22
N ASP A 97 -0.02 -7.55 -13.72
CA ASP A 97 -0.37 -6.51 -14.66
C ASP A 97 -0.70 -5.27 -13.83
N LEU A 98 0.04 -4.20 -14.10
CA LEU A 98 -0.19 -2.85 -13.59
C LEU A 98 -1.59 -2.42 -14.00
N THR A 99 -2.60 -2.81 -13.22
CA THR A 99 -3.84 -2.04 -13.20
C THR A 99 -3.46 -0.66 -12.67
N ASP A 100 -4.00 0.40 -13.26
CA ASP A 100 -3.86 1.76 -12.70
C ASP A 100 -4.50 1.86 -11.30
N GLN A 101 -5.18 0.80 -10.85
CA GLN A 101 -5.82 0.71 -9.56
C GLN A 101 -4.87 0.27 -8.44
N LEU A 102 -4.85 1.07 -7.39
CA LEU A 102 -4.06 0.85 -6.19
C LEU A 102 -4.98 0.72 -4.98
N VAL A 103 -4.68 -0.24 -4.10
CA VAL A 103 -5.15 -0.20 -2.72
C VAL A 103 -4.11 0.57 -1.93
N ALA A 104 -4.43 1.80 -1.55
CA ALA A 104 -3.56 2.68 -0.78
C ALA A 104 -3.87 2.52 0.72
N VAL A 105 -2.84 2.26 1.52
CA VAL A 105 -2.95 2.22 2.99
C VAL A 105 -2.13 3.33 3.59
N THR A 106 -2.80 4.24 4.31
CA THR A 106 -2.16 5.40 4.92
C THR A 106 -1.73 5.12 6.35
N PHE A 107 -0.61 5.70 6.75
CA PHE A 107 -0.04 5.55 8.08
C PHE A 107 0.31 6.91 8.69
N ASP A 108 0.17 7.00 10.01
CA ASP A 108 0.70 8.12 10.78
C ASP A 108 2.22 8.00 11.02
N GLY A 109 2.82 9.04 11.60
CA GLY A 109 4.25 9.06 11.95
C GLY A 109 4.72 7.98 12.94
N HIS A 110 3.80 7.22 13.54
CA HIS A 110 4.09 6.08 14.42
C HIS A 110 3.90 4.72 13.73
N GLY A 111 3.52 4.71 12.45
CA GLY A 111 3.17 3.48 11.73
C GLY A 111 1.77 2.96 12.11
N THR A 112 0.91 3.75 12.71
CA THR A 112 -0.49 3.33 12.89
C THR A 112 -1.22 3.50 11.57
N VAL A 113 -2.02 2.51 11.15
CA VAL A 113 -2.88 2.65 9.97
C VAL A 113 -3.96 3.70 10.27
N THR A 114 -4.10 4.69 9.40
CA THR A 114 -5.08 5.76 9.50
C THR A 114 -6.19 5.66 8.46
N GLY A 115 -6.00 4.87 7.39
CA GLY A 115 -6.98 4.72 6.33
C GLY A 115 -6.61 3.64 5.31
N VAL A 116 -7.64 3.17 4.60
CA VAL A 116 -7.54 2.28 3.44
C VAL A 116 -8.44 2.89 2.36
N ALA A 117 -7.91 3.05 1.16
CA ALA A 117 -8.64 3.57 0.01
C ALA A 117 -8.26 2.80 -1.27
N VAL A 118 -9.16 2.80 -2.25
CA VAL A 118 -8.85 2.37 -3.62
C VAL A 118 -8.73 3.62 -4.50
N GLU A 119 -7.63 3.73 -5.24
CA GLU A 119 -7.30 4.86 -6.10
C GLU A 119 -7.06 4.38 -7.55
N SER A 120 -7.27 5.25 -8.55
CA SER A 120 -6.99 5.02 -9.99
C SER A 120 -6.33 6.22 -10.65
#